data_AF-A0A7J7SQJ4-F1
#
_entry.id   AF-A0A7J7SQJ4-F1
#
_cell.length_a   1.000
_cell.length_b   1.000
_cell.length_c   1.000
_cell.angle_alpha   90.00
_cell.angle_beta   90.00
_cell.angle_gamma   90.00
#
_symmetry.space_group_name_H-M   'P 1'
#
loop_
_entity.id
_entity.type
_entity.pdbx_description
1 polymer ?
#
loop_
_entity_poly.entity_id
_entity_poly.type
_entity_poly.pdbx_seq_one_letter_code
_entity_poly.pdbx_strand_id
1 'polypeptide(L)'
;MTAFLMKTDQLTFEKAYENLQTIKPEAKMNEGFERQLKLYQLMGCEVDTCSAIYKQYRLQKVTEKYPELQSLPQELFAVDPTMVPQGSKEEVLYKCRKCRRSLFRSSSILDHNEGSGSIAFAHKRRAPSLVPVTGSRAQCTSYFIEPVQWMEPALLGVMDGQLLCPKCNAKLGSFNWYGEQCSCGRWITPAFQIHKNRVDETKALLVLGSQTRKM
;
A
#
# COMPACT_ATOMS: atom_id res chain seq x y z
N MET A 1 11.15 -2.19 -26.97
CA MET A 1 10.71 -1.24 -28.02
C MET A 1 9.46 -0.47 -27.60
N THR A 2 8.33 -1.13 -27.29
CA THR A 2 7.08 -0.43 -26.89
C THR A 2 7.28 0.56 -25.73
N ALA A 3 7.89 0.15 -24.62
CA ALA A 3 8.19 1.04 -23.49
C ALA A 3 9.06 2.25 -23.88
N PHE A 4 10.01 2.04 -24.81
CA PHE A 4 10.88 3.10 -25.30
C PHE A 4 10.05 4.15 -26.07
N LEU A 5 9.21 3.72 -27.02
CA LEU A 5 8.30 4.60 -27.75
C LEU A 5 7.32 5.33 -26.81
N MET A 6 6.79 4.64 -25.81
CA MET A 6 5.91 5.26 -24.80
C MET A 6 6.62 6.39 -24.05
N LYS A 7 7.91 6.24 -23.73
CA LYS A 7 8.69 7.25 -22.99
C LYS A 7 9.18 8.39 -23.89
N THR A 8 9.69 8.08 -25.08
CA THR A 8 10.28 9.10 -25.96
C THR A 8 9.21 9.95 -26.65
N ASP A 9 8.12 9.30 -27.06
CA ASP A 9 7.11 9.91 -27.91
C ASP A 9 5.82 10.23 -27.11
N GLN A 10 5.83 9.97 -25.80
CA GLN A 10 4.70 10.18 -24.87
C GLN A 10 3.40 9.51 -25.35
N LEU A 11 3.55 8.34 -25.97
CA LEU A 11 2.43 7.55 -26.50
C LEU A 11 1.79 6.69 -25.42
N THR A 12 0.48 6.45 -25.56
CA THR A 12 -0.19 5.39 -24.78
C THR A 12 0.35 4.02 -25.18
N PHE A 13 0.18 3.02 -24.30
CA PHE A 13 0.53 1.63 -24.58
C PHE A 13 -0.11 1.14 -25.88
N GLU A 14 -1.41 1.41 -26.07
CA GLU A 14 -2.15 0.97 -27.26
C GLU A 14 -1.53 1.53 -28.52
N LYS A 15 -1.17 2.83 -28.53
CA LYS A 15 -0.60 3.47 -29.71
C LYS A 15 0.83 3.03 -29.98
N ALA A 16 1.65 2.94 -28.95
CA ALA A 16 3.03 2.46 -29.07
C ALA A 16 3.08 1.00 -29.54
N TYR A 17 2.12 0.17 -29.12
CA TYR A 17 2.05 -1.23 -29.53
C TYR A 17 1.51 -1.40 -30.95
N GLU A 18 0.51 -0.62 -31.36
CA GLU A 18 0.03 -0.56 -32.75
C GLU A 18 1.17 -0.18 -33.72
N ASN A 19 1.99 0.82 -33.35
CA ASN A 19 3.15 1.23 -34.13
C ASN A 19 4.16 0.06 -34.30
N LEU A 20 4.40 -0.72 -33.23
CA LEU A 20 5.26 -1.90 -33.30
C LEU A 20 4.68 -2.97 -34.24
N GLN A 21 3.37 -3.22 -34.16
CA GLN A 21 2.69 -4.22 -34.98
C GLN A 21 2.59 -3.83 -36.45
N THR A 22 2.55 -2.54 -36.76
CA THR A 22 2.61 -2.05 -38.16
C THR A 22 3.93 -2.41 -38.82
N ILE A 23 5.04 -2.38 -38.05
CA ILE A 23 6.38 -2.73 -38.55
C ILE A 23 6.60 -4.25 -38.49
N LYS A 24 6.11 -4.90 -37.45
CA LYS A 24 6.25 -6.35 -37.23
C LYS A 24 4.89 -6.96 -36.83
N PRO A 25 4.06 -7.39 -37.80
CA PRO A 25 2.72 -7.92 -37.52
C PRO A 25 2.70 -9.17 -36.64
N GLU A 26 3.77 -9.96 -36.67
CA GLU A 26 3.94 -11.16 -35.83
C GLU A 26 4.28 -10.84 -34.37
N ALA A 27 4.57 -9.59 -34.03
CA ALA A 27 4.90 -9.20 -32.67
C ALA A 27 3.68 -9.36 -31.76
N LYS A 28 3.78 -10.32 -30.83
CA LYS A 28 2.77 -10.58 -29.80
C LYS A 28 3.41 -10.59 -28.42
N MET A 29 3.00 -9.66 -27.57
CA MET A 29 3.41 -9.59 -26.17
C MET A 29 2.65 -10.62 -25.34
N ASN A 30 3.25 -11.08 -24.24
CA ASN A 30 2.52 -11.85 -23.25
C ASN A 30 1.68 -10.92 -22.37
N GLU A 31 0.56 -11.42 -21.85
CA GLU A 31 -0.37 -10.61 -21.03
C GLU A 31 0.31 -9.95 -19.82
N GLY A 32 1.27 -10.64 -19.20
CA GLY A 32 2.03 -10.11 -18.07
C GLY A 32 2.80 -8.84 -18.43
N PHE A 33 3.45 -8.85 -19.59
CA PHE A 33 4.21 -7.71 -20.10
C PHE A 33 3.28 -6.57 -20.57
N GLU A 34 2.13 -6.88 -21.17
CA GLU A 34 1.12 -5.85 -21.48
C GLU A 34 0.61 -5.14 -20.21
N ARG A 35 0.30 -5.90 -19.15
CA ARG A 35 -0.10 -5.33 -17.86
C ARG A 35 1.01 -4.46 -17.25
N GLN A 36 2.27 -4.88 -17.35
CA GLN A 36 3.42 -4.09 -16.90
C GLN A 36 3.54 -2.76 -17.65
N LEU A 37 3.30 -2.75 -18.97
CA LEU A 37 3.35 -1.50 -19.75
C LEU A 37 2.18 -0.56 -19.44
N LYS A 38 0.98 -1.10 -19.22
CA LYS A 38 -0.14 -0.28 -18.74
C LYS A 38 0.15 0.34 -17.37
N LEU A 39 0.77 -0.41 -16.46
CA LEU A 39 1.24 0.14 -15.18
C LEU A 39 2.33 1.20 -15.39
N TYR A 40 3.28 0.95 -16.29
CA TYR A 40 4.32 1.92 -16.64
C TYR A 40 3.74 3.23 -17.18
N GLN A 41 2.72 3.16 -18.03
CA GLN A 41 1.97 4.35 -18.50
C GLN A 41 1.28 5.08 -17.34
N LEU A 42 0.61 4.34 -16.43
CA LEU A 42 -0.05 4.94 -15.26
C LEU A 42 0.95 5.63 -14.31
N MET A 43 2.20 5.18 -14.29
CA MET A 43 3.30 5.80 -13.56
C MET A 43 4.01 6.91 -14.38
N GLY A 44 3.40 7.38 -15.49
CA GLY A 44 3.95 8.46 -16.30
C GLY A 44 5.18 8.07 -17.11
N CYS A 45 5.30 6.80 -17.50
CA CYS A 45 6.49 6.25 -18.17
C CYS A 45 7.76 6.39 -17.33
N GLU A 46 7.63 6.34 -16.00
CA GLU A 46 8.73 6.22 -15.05
C GLU A 46 8.45 5.09 -14.06
N VAL A 47 9.52 4.57 -13.45
CA VAL A 47 9.41 3.52 -12.41
C VAL A 47 9.84 4.15 -11.10
N ASP A 48 8.93 4.89 -10.48
CA ASP A 48 9.12 5.41 -9.12
C ASP A 48 8.84 4.30 -8.10
N THR A 49 9.90 3.82 -7.46
CA THR A 49 9.84 2.76 -6.45
C THR A 49 9.17 3.20 -5.15
N CYS A 50 9.04 4.50 -4.92
CA CYS A 50 8.34 5.08 -3.78
C CYS A 50 6.83 5.26 -4.03
N SER A 51 6.38 5.15 -5.28
CA SER A 51 4.96 5.32 -5.63
C SER A 51 4.08 4.20 -5.06
N ALA A 52 2.87 4.57 -4.63
CA ALA A 52 1.89 3.58 -4.13
C ALA A 52 1.52 2.53 -5.19
N ILE A 53 1.48 2.93 -6.47
CA ILE A 53 1.19 2.03 -7.59
C ILE A 53 2.27 0.94 -7.69
N TYR A 54 3.55 1.35 -7.68
CA TYR A 54 4.65 0.40 -7.76
C TYR A 54 4.70 -0.50 -6.53
N LYS A 55 4.49 0.06 -5.33
CA LYS A 55 4.41 -0.68 -4.07
C LYS A 55 3.31 -1.75 -4.07
N GLN A 56 2.13 -1.41 -4.57
CA GLN A 56 1.05 -2.38 -4.72
C GLN A 56 1.41 -3.49 -5.71
N TYR A 57 1.98 -3.12 -6.87
CA TYR A 57 2.41 -4.06 -7.90
C TYR A 57 3.46 -5.06 -7.37
N ARG A 58 4.53 -4.57 -6.73
CA ARG A 58 5.58 -5.43 -6.17
C ARG A 58 5.02 -6.39 -5.12
N LEU A 59 4.09 -5.92 -4.28
CA LEU A 59 3.46 -6.72 -3.24
C LEU A 59 2.62 -7.86 -3.83
N GLN A 60 1.86 -7.59 -4.90
CA GLN A 60 1.11 -8.63 -5.61
C GLN A 60 2.01 -9.67 -6.27
N LYS A 61 3.19 -9.26 -6.74
CA LYS A 61 4.17 -10.18 -7.34
C LYS A 61 4.87 -11.09 -6.33
N VAL A 62 4.79 -10.80 -5.03
CA VAL A 62 5.42 -11.64 -4.00
C VAL A 62 4.81 -13.03 -3.98
N THR A 63 3.48 -13.16 -3.97
CA THR A 63 2.82 -14.46 -3.87
C THR A 63 3.02 -15.32 -5.13
N GLU A 64 3.25 -14.69 -6.29
CA GLU A 64 3.63 -15.39 -7.52
C GLU A 64 5.06 -15.96 -7.44
N LYS A 65 6.00 -15.23 -6.83
CA LYS A 65 7.43 -15.58 -6.81
C LYS A 65 7.84 -16.41 -5.58
N TYR A 66 7.14 -16.24 -4.46
CA TYR A 66 7.42 -16.85 -3.16
C TYR A 66 6.14 -17.48 -2.59
N PRO A 67 5.61 -18.56 -3.20
CA PRO A 67 4.30 -19.12 -2.83
C PRO A 67 4.24 -19.62 -1.38
N GLU A 68 5.38 -20.06 -0.82
CA GLU A 68 5.47 -20.53 0.57
C GLU A 68 5.94 -19.45 1.55
N LEU A 69 6.31 -18.26 1.08
CA LEU A 69 6.77 -17.13 1.89
C LEU A 69 7.88 -17.45 2.90
N GLN A 70 8.69 -18.50 2.65
CA GLN A 70 9.81 -18.90 3.51
C GLN A 70 10.95 -17.87 3.51
N SER A 71 11.05 -17.08 2.44
CA SER A 71 11.95 -15.92 2.35
C SER A 71 11.22 -14.77 1.66
N LEU A 72 11.46 -13.55 2.13
CA LEU A 72 10.89 -12.33 1.57
C LEU A 72 12.03 -11.37 1.21
N PRO A 73 12.01 -10.74 0.02
CA PRO A 73 13.04 -9.78 -0.37
C PRO A 73 13.06 -8.58 0.58
N GLN A 74 14.25 -8.12 0.99
CA GLN A 74 14.38 -6.97 1.90
C GLN A 74 13.75 -5.70 1.33
N GLU A 75 13.79 -5.51 0.02
CA GLU A 75 13.25 -4.31 -0.62
C GLU A 75 11.71 -4.25 -0.51
N LEU A 76 11.07 -5.37 -0.14
CA LEU A 76 9.63 -5.43 0.08
C LEU A 76 9.18 -4.60 1.28
N PHE A 77 10.07 -4.42 2.24
CA PHE A 77 9.74 -3.83 3.52
C PHE A 77 10.10 -2.34 3.56
N ALA A 78 9.16 -1.54 4.05
CA ALA A 78 9.49 -0.21 4.54
C ALA A 78 10.42 -0.30 5.75
N VAL A 79 11.31 0.67 5.88
CA VAL A 79 12.26 0.76 7.00
C VAL A 79 11.51 0.95 8.31
N ASP A 80 11.91 0.23 9.37
CA ASP A 80 11.37 0.47 10.71
C ASP A 80 11.72 1.90 11.16
N PRO A 81 10.72 2.77 11.47
CA PRO A 81 10.99 4.15 11.85
C PRO A 81 11.79 4.32 13.15
N THR A 82 11.96 3.26 13.94
CA THR A 82 12.83 3.25 15.12
C THR A 82 14.31 3.06 14.79
N MET A 83 14.64 2.52 13.61
CA MET A 83 16.02 2.34 13.15
C MET A 83 16.59 3.61 12.49
N VAL A 84 15.74 4.39 11.83
CA VAL A 84 16.13 5.65 11.18
C VAL A 84 15.18 6.77 11.61
N PRO A 85 15.57 7.60 12.60
CA PRO A 85 14.75 8.70 13.07
C PRO A 85 14.54 9.80 12.02
N GLN A 86 15.46 9.94 11.07
CA GLN A 86 15.45 11.00 10.06
C GLN A 86 14.67 10.58 8.82
N GLY A 87 13.34 10.77 8.86
CA GLY A 87 12.58 10.88 7.61
C GLY A 87 12.67 12.28 7.04
N SER A 88 12.05 12.51 5.88
CA SER A 88 11.86 13.86 5.37
C SER A 88 11.13 14.72 6.41
N LYS A 89 11.45 16.02 6.44
CA LYS A 89 11.02 16.98 7.47
C LYS A 89 9.50 17.12 7.65
N GLU A 90 8.70 16.57 6.75
CA GLU A 90 7.25 16.74 6.73
C GLU A 90 6.49 15.40 6.86
N GLU A 91 7.21 14.29 7.01
CA GLU A 91 6.57 12.99 7.00
C GLU A 91 5.82 12.70 8.30
N VAL A 92 4.59 12.23 8.17
CA VAL A 92 3.73 11.88 9.30
C VAL A 92 4.15 10.52 9.84
N LEU A 93 4.27 10.43 11.17
CA LEU A 93 4.69 9.22 11.87
C LEU A 93 3.53 8.63 12.66
N TYR A 94 3.29 7.33 12.47
CA TYR A 94 2.24 6.59 13.17
C TYR A 94 2.83 5.78 14.32
N LYS A 95 2.31 5.99 15.53
CA LYS A 95 2.82 5.39 16.77
C LYS A 95 1.76 4.51 17.40
N CYS A 96 2.19 3.41 18.05
CA CYS A 96 1.29 2.58 18.83
C CYS A 96 0.62 3.40 19.94
N ARG A 97 -0.71 3.38 20.01
CA ARG A 97 -1.47 4.16 21.00
C ARG A 97 -1.20 3.73 22.45
N LYS A 98 -0.83 2.47 22.67
CA LYS A 98 -0.55 1.91 24.02
C LYS A 98 0.84 2.29 24.55
N CYS A 99 1.88 2.14 23.73
CA CYS A 99 3.28 2.24 24.20
C CYS A 99 4.11 3.32 23.48
N ARG A 100 3.48 4.05 22.55
CA ARG A 100 4.05 5.13 21.73
C ARG A 100 5.24 4.74 20.84
N ARG A 101 5.53 3.45 20.67
CA ARG A 101 6.53 2.98 19.68
C ARG A 101 6.10 3.40 18.27
N SER A 102 7.01 3.98 17.51
CA SER A 102 6.83 4.27 16.08
C SER A 102 6.67 2.97 15.27
N LEU A 103 5.67 2.92 14.40
CA LEU A 103 5.28 1.71 13.66
C LEU A 103 5.48 1.87 12.15
N PHE A 104 5.00 2.96 11.56
CA PHE A 104 5.11 3.20 10.11
C PHE A 104 5.00 4.71 9.83
N ARG A 105 5.29 5.09 8.59
CA ARG A 105 5.27 6.47 8.10
C ARG A 105 4.12 6.66 7.10
N SER A 106 3.74 7.91 6.80
CA SER A 106 2.73 8.18 5.76
C SER A 106 3.12 7.63 4.39
N SER A 107 4.40 7.58 4.04
CA SER A 107 4.86 6.96 2.78
C SER A 107 4.55 5.48 2.67
N SER A 108 4.34 4.78 3.80
CA SER A 108 3.96 3.37 3.81
C SER A 108 2.50 3.14 3.47
N ILE A 109 1.64 4.17 3.47
CA ILE A 109 0.20 4.03 3.25
C ILE A 109 -0.09 3.77 1.77
N LEU A 110 -0.86 2.72 1.50
CA LEU A 110 -1.37 2.33 0.19
C LEU A 110 -2.88 2.66 0.15
N ASP A 111 -3.17 3.90 -0.24
CA ASP A 111 -4.55 4.37 -0.34
C ASP A 111 -5.35 3.60 -1.38
N HIS A 112 -6.65 3.46 -1.13
CA HIS A 112 -7.60 2.91 -2.08
C HIS A 112 -8.82 3.81 -2.18
N ASN A 113 -9.43 3.80 -3.37
CA ASN A 113 -10.71 4.48 -3.58
C ASN A 113 -11.80 3.81 -2.73
N GLU A 114 -12.55 4.62 -1.98
CA GLU A 114 -13.64 4.17 -1.12
C GLU A 114 -14.63 3.29 -1.91
N GLY A 115 -15.00 2.14 -1.34
CA GLY A 115 -15.97 1.24 -1.93
C GLY A 115 -17.42 1.67 -1.70
N SER A 116 -18.37 0.82 -2.08
CA SER A 116 -19.82 1.07 -1.98
C SER A 116 -20.39 1.06 -0.54
N GLY A 117 -19.53 1.16 0.48
CA GLY A 117 -19.90 1.28 1.89
C GLY A 117 -20.73 0.10 2.40
N SER A 118 -21.82 0.41 3.11
CA SER A 118 -22.72 -0.57 3.73
C SER A 118 -23.37 -1.53 2.73
N ILE A 119 -23.48 -1.15 1.46
CA ILE A 119 -24.03 -1.98 0.39
C ILE A 119 -23.16 -3.23 0.17
N ALA A 120 -21.84 -3.09 0.27
CA ALA A 120 -20.90 -4.20 0.11
C ALA A 120 -21.04 -5.27 1.21
N PHE A 121 -21.71 -4.95 2.31
CA PHE A 121 -21.97 -5.86 3.44
C PHE A 121 -23.43 -6.34 3.51
N ALA A 122 -24.25 -6.07 2.49
CA ALA A 122 -25.66 -6.44 2.48
C ALA A 122 -25.88 -7.95 2.71
N HIS A 123 -25.00 -8.79 2.16
CA HIS A 123 -25.03 -10.25 2.32
C HIS A 123 -24.77 -10.74 3.76
N LYS A 124 -24.20 -9.90 4.64
CA LYS A 124 -23.97 -10.24 6.06
C LYS A 124 -25.10 -9.82 6.99
N ARG A 125 -26.14 -9.13 6.48
CA ARG A 125 -27.29 -8.72 7.29
C ARG A 125 -28.39 -9.79 7.26
N ARG A 126 -28.83 -10.24 8.45
CA ARG A 126 -29.99 -11.15 8.61
C ARG A 126 -31.35 -10.47 8.44
N ALA A 127 -31.40 -9.14 8.26
CA ALA A 127 -32.63 -8.40 8.02
C ALA A 127 -32.42 -7.28 6.97
N PRO A 128 -33.33 -7.12 6.00
CA PRO A 128 -33.23 -6.07 4.99
C PRO A 128 -33.66 -4.73 5.62
N SER A 129 -32.70 -3.85 5.90
CA SER A 129 -33.02 -2.44 6.17
C SER A 129 -33.04 -1.69 4.84
N LEU A 130 -34.23 -1.24 4.45
CA LEU A 130 -34.62 -0.63 3.17
C LEU A 130 -34.22 0.86 3.02
N VAL A 131 -33.34 1.39 3.86
CA VAL A 131 -32.86 2.77 3.72
C VAL A 131 -31.42 2.80 3.23
N PRO A 132 -31.18 3.06 1.93
CA PRO A 132 -29.87 3.45 1.47
C PRO A 132 -29.62 4.87 2.00
N VAL A 133 -28.75 5.00 3.01
CA VAL A 133 -28.18 6.30 3.38
C VAL A 133 -27.26 6.70 2.23
N THR A 134 -27.85 7.28 1.19
CA THR A 134 -27.15 7.94 0.11
C THR A 134 -26.55 9.21 0.70
N GLY A 135 -25.23 9.22 0.94
CA GLY A 135 -24.51 10.46 1.22
C GLY A 135 -23.43 10.43 2.30
N SER A 136 -23.34 9.40 3.14
CA SER A 136 -22.19 9.31 4.06
C SER A 136 -21.07 8.53 3.39
N ARG A 137 -20.05 9.24 2.88
CA ARG A 137 -18.76 8.63 2.51
C ARG A 137 -18.30 7.74 3.66
N ALA A 138 -18.21 6.44 3.43
CA ALA A 138 -17.84 5.48 4.46
C ALA A 138 -16.34 5.61 4.72
N GLN A 139 -15.97 6.50 5.66
CA GLN A 139 -14.58 6.70 6.03
C GLN A 139 -13.97 5.37 6.48
N CYS A 140 -12.89 4.95 5.82
CA CYS A 140 -12.19 3.71 6.17
C CYS A 140 -11.71 3.77 7.62
N THR A 141 -11.93 2.71 8.39
CA THR A 141 -11.53 2.61 9.81
C THR A 141 -10.10 2.11 10.00
N SER A 142 -9.39 1.86 8.91
CA SER A 142 -8.05 1.30 8.88
C SER A 142 -7.18 1.98 7.83
N TYR A 143 -5.87 1.96 8.08
CA TYR A 143 -4.83 2.18 7.09
C TYR A 143 -4.45 0.84 6.47
N PHE A 144 -4.28 0.81 5.15
CA PHE A 144 -3.60 -0.27 4.45
C PHE A 144 -2.20 0.22 4.13
N ILE A 145 -1.19 -0.59 4.43
CA ILE A 145 0.20 -0.18 4.29
C ILE A 145 1.02 -1.23 3.53
N GLU A 146 2.19 -0.84 3.03
CA GLU A 146 3.23 -1.81 2.71
C GLU A 146 3.79 -2.42 4.01
N PRO A 147 4.27 -3.67 4.01
CA PRO A 147 4.83 -4.30 5.19
C PRO A 147 6.06 -3.52 5.65
N VAL A 148 6.24 -3.40 6.96
CA VAL A 148 7.40 -2.74 7.58
C VAL A 148 8.33 -3.81 8.14
N GLN A 149 9.64 -3.56 8.18
CA GLN A 149 10.64 -4.53 8.65
C GLN A 149 10.28 -5.24 9.97
N TRP A 150 9.69 -4.54 10.95
CA TRP A 150 9.29 -5.18 12.22
C TRP A 150 8.19 -6.24 12.08
N MET A 151 7.47 -6.27 10.95
CA MET A 151 6.44 -7.27 10.65
C MET A 151 7.02 -8.58 10.14
N GLU A 152 8.24 -8.58 9.59
CA GLU A 152 8.83 -9.74 8.90
C GLU A 152 8.70 -11.07 9.68
N PRO A 153 9.00 -11.14 11.00
CA PRO A 153 8.87 -12.40 11.74
C PRO A 153 7.44 -12.96 11.79
N ALA A 154 6.41 -12.12 11.64
CA ALA A 154 5.01 -12.54 11.60
C ALA A 154 4.54 -12.98 10.21
N LEU A 155 5.28 -12.63 9.15
CA LEU A 155 4.91 -12.90 7.75
C LEU A 155 5.58 -14.15 7.17
N LEU A 156 6.75 -14.52 7.68
CA LEU A 156 7.51 -15.66 7.18
C LEU A 156 6.73 -16.97 7.33
N GLY A 157 6.45 -17.62 6.20
CA GLY A 157 5.71 -18.88 6.15
C GLY A 157 4.22 -18.78 6.50
N VAL A 158 3.65 -17.56 6.58
CA VAL A 158 2.27 -17.35 7.04
C VAL A 158 1.46 -16.54 6.01
N MET A 159 0.31 -17.07 5.60
CA MET A 159 -0.56 -16.44 4.58
C MET A 159 -1.51 -15.37 5.12
N ASP A 160 -1.89 -15.48 6.39
CA ASP A 160 -2.74 -14.51 7.07
C ASP A 160 -2.52 -14.59 8.59
N GLY A 161 -2.74 -13.46 9.28
CA GLY A 161 -2.46 -13.41 10.70
C GLY A 161 -2.70 -12.05 11.35
N GLN A 162 -2.30 -11.96 12.61
CA GLN A 162 -2.44 -10.74 13.40
C GLN A 162 -1.16 -9.92 13.37
N LEU A 163 -1.31 -8.59 13.32
CA LEU A 163 -0.20 -7.66 13.50
C LEU A 163 -0.19 -7.15 14.94
N LEU A 164 0.86 -7.52 15.69
CA LEU A 164 1.05 -7.14 17.08
C LEU A 164 2.14 -6.06 17.18
N CYS A 165 1.98 -5.13 18.11
CA CYS A 165 3.02 -4.13 18.38
C CYS A 165 4.28 -4.82 18.94
N PRO A 166 5.46 -4.65 18.32
CA PRO A 166 6.67 -5.37 18.73
C PRO A 166 7.24 -4.93 20.09
N LYS A 167 6.72 -3.83 20.68
CA LYS A 167 7.12 -3.37 22.03
C LYS A 167 6.17 -3.83 23.14
N CYS A 168 4.87 -3.97 22.88
CA CYS A 168 3.87 -4.15 23.94
C CYS A 168 2.82 -5.22 23.65
N ASN A 169 2.96 -5.93 22.54
CA ASN A 169 2.10 -7.00 22.04
C ASN A 169 0.61 -6.64 21.90
N ALA A 170 0.26 -5.35 21.94
CA ALA A 170 -1.10 -4.92 21.65
C ALA A 170 -1.44 -5.21 20.18
N LYS A 171 -2.64 -5.76 19.93
CA LYS A 171 -3.15 -5.98 18.57
C LYS A 171 -3.35 -4.65 17.84
N LEU A 172 -2.67 -4.49 16.71
CA LEU A 172 -2.72 -3.31 15.85
C LEU A 172 -3.67 -3.52 14.65
N GLY A 173 -3.73 -4.74 14.14
CA GLY A 173 -4.58 -5.12 13.02
C GLY A 173 -4.31 -6.55 12.54
N SER A 174 -4.39 -6.77 11.23
CA SER A 174 -4.28 -8.07 10.56
C SER A 174 -3.55 -7.95 9.23
N PHE A 175 -3.08 -9.08 8.70
CA PHE A 175 -2.65 -9.18 7.32
C PHE A 175 -3.27 -10.40 6.64
N ASN A 176 -3.42 -10.33 5.32
CA ASN A 176 -3.81 -11.43 4.45
C ASN A 176 -3.20 -11.22 3.06
N TRP A 177 -2.38 -12.16 2.60
CA TRP A 177 -1.71 -12.08 1.30
C TRP A 177 -2.65 -12.23 0.10
N TYR A 178 -3.79 -12.89 0.27
CA TYR A 178 -4.86 -12.98 -0.73
C TYR A 178 -5.84 -11.81 -0.66
N GLY A 179 -5.75 -11.01 0.40
CA GLY A 179 -6.49 -9.78 0.58
C GLY A 179 -7.63 -9.87 1.58
N GLU A 180 -8.19 -8.71 1.88
CA GLU A 180 -9.27 -8.54 2.85
C GLU A 180 -10.22 -7.42 2.39
N GLN A 181 -11.49 -7.51 2.78
CA GLN A 181 -12.48 -6.48 2.49
C GLN A 181 -12.37 -5.34 3.51
N CYS A 182 -12.06 -4.13 3.05
CA CYS A 182 -12.07 -2.93 3.87
C CYS A 182 -13.48 -2.60 4.39
N SER A 183 -13.60 -1.86 5.50
CA SER A 183 -14.86 -1.34 6.02
C SER A 183 -15.66 -0.45 5.05
N CYS A 184 -15.01 0.10 4.02
CA CYS A 184 -15.70 0.82 2.94
C CYS A 184 -16.26 -0.13 1.87
N GLY A 185 -16.02 -1.45 1.97
CA GLY A 185 -16.46 -2.47 1.04
C GLY A 185 -15.48 -2.83 -0.07
N ARG A 186 -14.39 -2.06 -0.24
CA ARG A 186 -13.36 -2.33 -1.25
C ARG A 186 -12.52 -3.56 -0.87
N TRP A 187 -12.29 -4.44 -1.83
CA TRP A 187 -11.35 -5.56 -1.69
C TRP A 187 -9.90 -5.07 -1.91
N ILE A 188 -9.01 -5.36 -0.97
CA ILE A 188 -7.61 -4.94 -0.99
C ILE A 188 -6.72 -6.19 -1.02
N THR A 189 -5.83 -6.32 -2.01
CA THR A 189 -4.93 -7.48 -2.15
C THR A 189 -3.52 -7.09 -2.58
N PRO A 190 -2.48 -7.49 -1.83
CA PRO A 190 -2.55 -8.05 -0.47
C PRO A 190 -3.01 -7.00 0.54
N ALA A 191 -3.50 -7.44 1.69
CA ALA A 191 -4.00 -6.57 2.76
C ALA A 191 -3.06 -6.60 3.96
N PHE A 192 -2.43 -5.48 4.30
CA PHE A 192 -1.77 -5.27 5.59
C PHE A 192 -2.47 -4.12 6.30
N GLN A 193 -3.39 -4.47 7.19
CA GLN A 193 -4.35 -3.57 7.78
C GLN A 193 -3.91 -3.16 9.19
N ILE A 194 -3.85 -1.85 9.44
CA ILE A 194 -3.69 -1.28 10.79
C ILE A 194 -4.94 -0.47 11.14
N HIS A 195 -5.57 -0.76 12.28
CA HIS A 195 -6.74 -0.01 12.71
C HIS A 195 -6.38 1.40 13.18
N LYS A 196 -7.10 2.41 12.69
CA LYS A 196 -6.87 3.83 13.03
C LYS A 196 -6.96 4.08 14.54
N ASN A 197 -7.85 3.38 15.25
CA ASN A 197 -8.02 3.55 16.70
C ASN A 197 -6.88 2.95 17.55
N ARG A 198 -5.95 2.17 16.95
CA ARG A 198 -4.80 1.55 17.62
C ARG A 198 -3.50 2.35 17.46
N VAL A 199 -3.52 3.41 16.67
CA VAL A 199 -2.35 4.24 16.39
C VAL A 199 -2.66 5.72 16.57
N ASP A 200 -1.66 6.49 16.96
CA ASP A 200 -1.71 7.94 17.00
C ASP A 200 -0.87 8.52 15.85
N GLU A 201 -1.41 9.54 15.20
CA GLU A 201 -0.72 10.30 14.15
C GLU A 201 0.11 11.43 14.78
N THR A 202 1.39 11.53 14.44
CA THR A 202 2.26 12.63 14.90
C THR A 202 2.97 13.25 13.70
N LYS A 203 2.75 14.54 13.46
CA LYS A 203 3.57 15.31 12.51
C LYS A 203 4.94 15.55 13.15
N ALA A 204 6.02 15.28 12.42
CA ALA A 204 7.35 15.70 12.85
C ALA A 204 7.40 17.23 12.82
N LEU A 205 7.18 17.90 13.95
CA LEU A 205 7.27 19.35 14.04
C LEU A 205 8.74 19.79 14.17
N LEU A 206 9.09 20.90 13.53
CA LEU A 206 10.37 21.57 13.68
C LEU A 206 10.56 21.98 15.14
N VAL A 207 11.55 21.40 15.83
CA VAL A 207 12.15 22.07 16.99
C VAL A 207 13.08 23.14 16.42
N LEU A 208 12.55 24.33 16.16
CA LEU A 208 13.39 25.53 16.05
C LEU A 208 13.98 25.76 17.44
N GLY A 209 15.24 25.39 17.61
CA GLY A 209 15.98 25.62 18.85
C GLY A 209 15.94 27.10 19.19
N SER A 210 15.26 27.45 20.28
CA SER A 210 15.40 28.75 20.92
C SER A 210 16.83 28.88 21.40
N GLN A 211 17.67 29.58 20.64
CA GLN A 211 18.92 30.11 21.17
C GLN A 211 18.56 31.10 22.26
N THR A 212 18.70 30.70 23.52
CA THR A 212 18.71 31.61 24.66
C THR A 212 19.94 32.50 24.52
N ARG A 213 19.75 33.73 24.04
CA ARG A 213 20.72 34.82 24.22
C ARG A 213 20.87 35.03 25.73
N LYS A 214 22.03 34.65 26.28
CA LYS A 214 22.50 35.14 27.57
C LYS A 214 22.78 36.63 27.43
N MET A 215 22.15 37.46 28.26
CA MET A 215 22.68 38.75 28.67
C MET A 215 23.44 38.58 29.98
#